data_AF-A0A4V3C3S3-F1
#
_entry.id   AF-A0A4V3C3S3-F1
#
_cell.length_a   1.000
_cell.length_b   1.000
_cell.length_c   1.000
_cell.angle_alpha   90.00
_cell.angle_beta   90.00
_cell.angle_gamma   90.00
#
_symmetry.space_group_name_H-M   'P 1'
#
loop_
_entity.id
_entity.type
_entity.pdbx_description
1 polymer ?
#
loop_
_entity_poly.entity_id
_entity_poly.type
_entity_poly.pdbx_seq_one_letter_code
_entity_poly.pdbx_strand_id
1 'polypeptide(L)'
;MKDKSATSGKGKSDLQLFIAKFDPNKFKSLSNGIEIRGVVELEKTILAAKSLIERLGYNLEIVRTASMAAYGAFEVRELAA
;
A
#
# COMPACT_ATOMS: atom_id res chain seq x y z
N MET A 1 -26.94 -7.00 -16.34
CA MET A 1 -27.01 -6.28 -15.05
C MET A 1 -25.83 -6.70 -14.19
N LYS A 2 -24.86 -5.81 -14.01
CA LYS A 2 -24.12 -5.52 -12.77
C LYS A 2 -23.11 -4.40 -13.09
N ASP A 3 -23.65 -3.20 -12.97
CA ASP A 3 -23.04 -1.99 -12.42
C ASP A 3 -21.73 -1.46 -13.02
N LYS A 4 -21.94 -0.39 -13.81
CA LYS A 4 -21.04 0.75 -13.98
C LYS A 4 -20.47 1.21 -12.64
N SER A 5 -19.15 1.45 -12.58
CA SER A 5 -18.59 2.48 -11.71
C SER A 5 -17.54 3.29 -12.48
N ALA A 6 -18.01 4.47 -12.91
CA ALA A 6 -17.30 5.71 -13.22
C ALA A 6 -15.82 5.64 -13.64
N THR A 7 -15.60 5.70 -14.95
CA THR A 7 -14.47 6.45 -15.52
C THR A 7 -14.66 7.94 -15.26
N SER A 8 -13.85 8.53 -14.38
CA SER A 8 -13.50 9.96 -14.45
C SER A 8 -12.02 10.01 -14.80
N GLY A 9 -11.64 10.50 -15.98
CA GLY A 9 -10.26 10.43 -16.47
C GLY A 9 -9.25 11.02 -15.48
N LYS A 10 -8.38 10.19 -14.89
CA LYS A 10 -7.46 10.56 -13.82
C LYS A 10 -6.24 9.64 -13.89
N GLY A 11 -5.03 10.18 -13.76
CA GLY A 11 -3.80 9.37 -13.68
C GLY A 11 -3.88 8.32 -12.57
N LYS A 12 -3.00 7.32 -12.62
CA LYS A 12 -2.89 6.33 -11.53
C LYS A 12 -2.56 7.06 -10.23
N SER A 13 -3.29 6.75 -9.15
CA SER A 13 -2.95 7.31 -7.82
C SER A 13 -1.59 6.79 -7.36
N ASP A 14 -0.98 7.48 -6.41
CA ASP A 14 0.29 7.05 -5.82
C ASP A 14 0.19 5.63 -5.25
N LEU A 15 -0.95 5.27 -4.65
CA LEU A 15 -1.20 3.91 -4.17
C LEU A 15 -1.19 2.88 -5.31
N GLN A 16 -1.81 3.19 -6.45
CA GLN A 16 -1.82 2.29 -7.62
C GLN A 16 -0.42 2.17 -8.23
N LEU A 17 0.33 3.27 -8.28
CA LEU A 17 1.72 3.28 -8.76
C LEU A 17 2.64 2.50 -7.81
N PHE A 18 2.47 2.68 -6.51
CA PHE A 18 3.16 1.93 -5.48
C PHE A 18 2.93 0.43 -5.62
N ILE A 19 1.67 -0.03 -5.73
CA ILE A 19 1.36 -1.46 -5.90
C ILE A 19 2.07 -2.02 -7.14
N ALA A 20 2.03 -1.29 -8.26
CA ALA A 20 2.67 -1.72 -9.50
C ALA A 20 4.21 -1.74 -9.44
N LYS A 21 4.83 -0.94 -8.58
CA LYS A 21 6.30 -0.86 -8.43
C LYS A 21 6.85 -1.73 -7.32
N PHE A 22 6.10 -1.86 -6.23
CA PHE A 22 6.45 -2.65 -5.05
C PHE A 22 6.13 -4.13 -5.26
N ASP A 23 5.10 -4.43 -6.07
CA ASP A 23 4.65 -5.77 -6.43
C ASP A 23 4.47 -6.72 -5.22
N PRO A 24 3.58 -6.38 -4.26
CA PRO A 24 3.39 -7.20 -3.07
C PRO A 24 2.71 -8.53 -3.40
N ASN A 25 3.35 -9.65 -3.01
CA ASN A 25 2.83 -11.00 -3.21
C ASN A 25 1.40 -11.23 -2.67
N LYS A 26 1.07 -10.62 -1.52
CA LYS A 26 -0.23 -10.76 -0.87
C LYS A 26 -0.60 -9.48 -0.13
N PHE A 27 -1.74 -8.90 -0.51
CA PHE A 27 -2.28 -7.73 0.17
C PHE A 27 -3.81 -7.77 0.23
N LYS A 28 -4.37 -6.99 1.16
CA LYS A 28 -5.81 -6.72 1.27
C LYS A 28 -6.05 -5.25 0.95
N SER A 29 -6.98 -4.95 0.05
CA SER A 29 -7.43 -3.57 -0.17
C SER A 29 -8.22 -3.04 1.02
N LEU A 30 -7.93 -1.80 1.41
CA LEU A 30 -8.64 -1.02 2.41
C LEU A 30 -9.32 0.18 1.75
N SER A 31 -10.10 0.95 2.51
CA SER A 31 -10.78 2.15 1.98
C SER A 31 -9.82 3.26 1.56
N ASN A 32 -8.66 3.37 2.22
CA ASN A 32 -7.64 4.40 1.97
C ASN A 32 -6.23 3.82 1.72
N GLY A 33 -6.12 2.55 1.39
CA GLY A 33 -4.81 1.90 1.38
C GLY A 33 -4.83 0.42 1.07
N ILE A 34 -3.71 -0.23 1.38
CA ILE A 34 -3.55 -1.67 1.34
C ILE A 34 -2.87 -2.17 2.60
N GLU A 35 -3.25 -3.35 3.06
CA GLU A 35 -2.52 -4.09 4.09
C GLU A 35 -1.71 -5.20 3.43
N ILE A 36 -0.39 -5.09 3.48
CA ILE A 36 0.54 -6.12 2.97
C ILE A 36 0.68 -7.18 4.06
N ARG A 37 0.52 -8.46 3.71
CA ARG A 37 0.36 -9.57 4.66
C ARG A 37 1.31 -10.73 4.39
N GLY A 38 1.62 -11.49 5.44
CA GLY A 38 2.42 -12.71 5.33
C GLY A 38 3.88 -12.43 4.99
N VAL A 39 4.39 -11.30 5.46
CA VAL A 39 5.77 -10.86 5.26
C VAL A 39 6.67 -11.56 6.28
N VAL A 40 7.63 -12.36 5.79
CA VAL A 40 8.61 -13.06 6.64
C VAL A 40 9.62 -12.07 7.22
N GLU A 41 10.26 -11.28 6.36
CA GLU A 41 11.25 -10.27 6.76
C GLU A 41 10.58 -8.89 6.91
N LEU A 42 9.76 -8.73 7.96
CA LEU A 42 8.87 -7.57 8.10
C LEU A 42 9.61 -6.23 8.09
N GLU A 43 10.64 -6.06 8.92
CA GLU A 43 11.40 -4.80 9.00
C GLU A 43 12.08 -4.46 7.67
N LYS A 44 12.72 -5.45 7.04
CA LYS A 44 13.39 -5.27 5.74
C LYS A 44 12.41 -4.85 4.65
N THR A 45 11.22 -5.45 4.65
CA THR A 45 10.17 -5.17 3.67
C THR A 45 9.56 -3.78 3.90
N ILE A 46 9.35 -3.39 5.16
CA ILE A 46 8.91 -2.04 5.52
C ILE A 46 9.95 -1.01 5.07
N LEU A 47 11.24 -1.25 5.31
CA LEU A 47 12.31 -0.35 4.85
C LEU A 47 12.34 -0.22 3.34
N ALA A 48 12.15 -1.33 2.60
CA ALA A 48 12.06 -1.30 1.15
C ALA A 48 10.84 -0.49 0.67
N ALA A 49 9.68 -0.65 1.32
CA ALA A 49 8.48 0.11 1.01
C ALA A 49 8.66 1.61 1.30
N LYS A 50 9.24 1.97 2.45
CA LYS A 50 9.58 3.36 2.81
C LYS A 50 10.51 3.98 1.77
N SER A 51 11.60 3.31 1.45
CA SER A 51 12.57 3.78 0.46
C SER A 51 11.94 3.97 -0.92
N LEU A 52 11.02 3.09 -1.32
CA LEU A 52 10.31 3.24 -2.59
C LEU A 52 9.40 4.47 -2.60
N ILE A 53 8.64 4.69 -1.54
CA ILE A 53 7.74 5.84 -1.37
C ILE A 53 8.55 7.15 -1.43
N GLU A 54 9.62 7.24 -0.65
CA GLU A 54 10.49 8.43 -0.60
C GLU A 54 11.16 8.70 -1.94
N ARG A 55 11.73 7.67 -2.59
CA ARG A 55 12.43 7.81 -3.87
C ARG A 55 11.52 8.27 -5.01
N LEU A 56 10.25 7.88 -4.97
CA LEU A 56 9.27 8.20 -6.01
C LEU A 56 8.40 9.42 -5.66
N GLY A 57 8.57 9.98 -4.46
CA GLY A 57 7.82 11.15 -4.00
C GLY A 57 6.33 10.89 -3.81
N TYR A 58 5.95 9.66 -3.45
CA TYR A 58 4.55 9.28 -3.26
C TYR A 58 3.99 9.84 -1.96
N ASN A 59 2.75 10.34 -2.01
CA ASN A 59 2.01 10.82 -0.84
C ASN A 59 1.34 9.65 -0.08
N LEU A 60 2.18 8.72 0.38
CA LEU A 60 1.77 7.52 1.10
C LEU A 60 2.49 7.46 2.44
N GLU A 61 1.83 6.87 3.44
CA GLU A 61 2.46 6.56 4.72
C GLU A 61 2.41 5.07 5.02
N ILE A 62 3.38 4.61 5.80
CA ILE A 62 3.42 3.24 6.33
C ILE A 62 2.97 3.24 7.77
N VAL A 63 1.92 2.46 8.04
CA VAL A 63 1.38 2.24 9.38
C VAL A 63 1.69 0.82 9.80
N ARG A 64 2.19 0.68 11.03
CA ARG A 64 2.46 -0.62 11.64
C ARG A 64 1.94 -0.61 13.06
N THR A 65 1.00 -1.50 13.34
CA THR A 65 0.54 -1.77 14.71
C THR A 65 1.16 -3.06 15.23
N ALA A 66 1.16 -3.23 16.56
CA ALA A 66 1.63 -4.47 17.19
C ALA A 66 0.82 -5.69 16.72
N SER A 67 -0.50 -5.53 16.51
CA SER A 67 -1.35 -6.60 16.00
C SER A 67 -0.95 -7.00 14.58
N MET A 68 -0.76 -6.05 13.66
CA MET A 68 -0.27 -6.32 12.30
C MET A 68 1.11 -6.98 12.30
N ALA A 69 2.03 -6.48 13.12
CA ALA A 69 3.37 -7.02 13.22
C ALA A 69 3.38 -8.49 13.68
N ALA A 70 2.48 -8.87 14.60
CA ALA A 70 2.39 -10.23 15.12
C ALA A 70 2.06 -11.28 14.05
N TYR A 71 1.39 -10.89 12.96
CA TYR A 71 1.11 -11.78 11.81
C TYR A 71 1.86 -11.38 10.53
N GLY A 72 2.96 -10.61 10.66
CA GLY A 72 3.82 -10.24 9.54
C GLY A 72 3.11 -9.32 8.54
N ALA A 73 2.48 -8.26 9.03
CA ALA A 73 1.78 -7.29 8.19
C ALA A 73 2.12 -5.84 8.53
N PHE A 74 1.85 -4.97 7.56
CA PHE A 74 1.85 -3.51 7.69
C PHE A 74 0.89 -2.91 6.65
N GLU A 75 0.45 -1.69 6.89
CA GLU A 75 -0.43 -0.93 6.01
C GLU A 75 0.35 0.14 5.26
N VAL A 76 -0.01 0.34 3.99
CA VAL A 76 0.39 1.48 3.17
C VAL A 76 -0.89 2.21 2.80
N ARG A 77 -1.02 3.47 3.20
CA ARG A 77 -2.24 4.26 2.98
C ARG A 77 -1.93 5.63 2.41
N GLU A 78 -2.90 6.20 1.69
CA GLU A 78 -2.76 7.57 1.18
C GLU A 78 -2.81 8.54 2.37
N LEU A 79 -1.87 9.49 2.37
CA LEU A 79 -1.94 10.62 3.29
C LEU A 79 -3.13 11.47 2.84
N ALA A 80 -4.20 11.47 3.65
CA ALA A 80 -5.35 12.31 3.39
C ALA A 80 -4.88 13.77 3.27
N ALA A 81 -5.24 14.40 2.15
CA ALA A 81 -5.04 15.84 1.96
C ALA A 81 -5.93 16.65 2.90
#